data_AF-A0A1I7WV64-F1
#
_entry.id   AF-A0A1I7WV64-F1
#
_cell.length_a   1.000
_cell.length_b   1.000
_cell.length_c   1.000
_cell.angle_alpha   90.00
_cell.angle_beta   90.00
_cell.angle_gamma   90.00
#
_symmetry.space_group_name_H-M   'P 1'
#
loop_
_entity.id
_entity.type
_entity.pdbx_description
1 polymer ?
#
loop_
_entity_poly.entity_id
_entity_poly.type
_entity_poly.pdbx_seq_one_letter_code
_entity_poly.pdbx_strand_id
1 'polypeptide(L)' 'MADFDNDPTSLYSVKGIVILDQDGNRVIAKYFDKNTFGTTKEQKAFEKSLFQKTFRNSSSEIILLDEQFKWSLLK' A
#
# COMPACT_ATOMS: atom_id res chain seq x y z
N MET A 1 -0.89 12.20 33.79
CA MET A 1 -1.56 11.27 32.85
C MET A 1 -0.84 11.44 31.52
N ALA A 2 0.26 10.71 31.35
CA ALA A 2 1.11 10.77 30.17
C ALA A 2 1.08 9.39 29.51
N ASP A 3 0.64 9.40 28.25
CA ASP A 3 1.06 8.57 27.13
C ASP A 3 1.12 7.06 27.37
N PHE A 4 -0.03 6.41 27.16
CA PHE A 4 -0.18 4.95 27.15
C PHE A 4 0.26 4.25 25.85
N ASP A 5 0.74 4.95 24.82
CA ASP A 5 0.96 4.34 23.49
C ASP A 5 2.30 4.75 22.83
N ASN A 6 3.43 4.55 23.51
CA ASN A 6 4.75 4.67 22.87
C ASN A 6 5.70 3.55 23.32
N ASP A 7 5.34 2.32 22.98
CA ASP A 7 6.34 1.27 22.78
C ASP A 7 6.63 1.18 21.28
N PRO A 8 7.78 1.65 20.78
CA PRO A 8 8.05 1.78 19.34
C PRO A 8 8.52 0.47 18.69
N THR A 9 8.31 -0.68 19.33
CA THR A 9 8.97 -1.94 18.97
C THR A 9 8.03 -3.12 18.77
N SER A 10 7.14 -3.03 17.77
CA SER A 10 6.86 -4.11 16.80
C SER A 10 5.66 -3.76 15.93
N LEU A 11 5.73 -4.12 14.64
CA LEU A 11 4.59 -4.28 13.72
C LEU A 11 4.07 -3.10 12.87
N TYR A 12 4.95 -2.32 12.21
CA TYR A 12 4.59 -1.56 10.98
C TYR A 12 4.77 -2.40 9.69
N SER A 13 4.48 -3.70 9.71
CA SER A 13 4.65 -4.56 8.53
C SER A 13 3.67 -4.23 7.39
N VAL A 14 2.54 -3.60 7.72
CA VAL A 14 1.50 -3.26 6.75
C VAL A 14 1.57 -1.76 6.44
N LYS A 15 1.97 -1.42 5.21
CA LYS A 15 2.05 -0.02 4.75
C LYS A 15 0.68 0.59 4.46
N GLY A 16 -0.29 -0.23 4.09
CA GLY A 16 -1.67 0.18 3.83
C GLY A 16 -2.59 -0.99 3.55
N ILE A 17 -3.89 -0.78 3.75
CA ILE A 17 -4.97 -1.71 3.45
C ILE A 17 -5.93 -1.00 2.50
N VAL A 18 -6.31 -1.68 1.42
CA VAL A 18 -7.25 -1.15 0.45
C VAL A 18 -8.24 -2.23 0.03
N ILE A 19 -9.49 -1.83 -0.13
CA ILE A 19 -10.57 -2.66 -0.69
C ILE A 19 -11.09 -1.93 -1.91
N LEU A 20 -11.03 -2.63 -3.04
CA LEU A 20 -11.50 -2.16 -4.34
C LEU A 20 -12.73 -2.99 -4.75
N ASP A 21 -13.65 -2.35 -5.44
CA ASP A 21 -14.79 -3.02 -6.08
C ASP A 21 -14.35 -3.75 -7.36
N GLN A 22 -15.26 -4.52 -7.97
CA GLN A 22 -15.07 -5.26 -9.22
C GLN A 22 -14.63 -4.38 -10.40
N ASP A 23 -14.94 -3.09 -10.37
CA ASP A 23 -14.56 -2.11 -11.39
C ASP A 23 -13.23 -1.39 -11.07
N GLY A 24 -12.57 -1.73 -9.96
CA GLY A 24 -11.32 -1.11 -9.50
C GLY A 24 -11.51 0.22 -8.78
N ASN A 25 -12.76 0.58 -8.45
CA ASN A 25 -13.08 1.76 -7.67
C ASN A 25 -12.80 1.52 -6.18
N ARG A 26 -12.21 2.51 -5.51
CA ARG A 26 -11.93 2.46 -4.07
C ARG A 26 -13.24 2.46 -3.27
N VAL A 27 -13.45 1.40 -2.49
CA VAL A 27 -14.50 1.36 -1.46
C VAL A 27 -13.96 1.94 -0.16
N ILE A 28 -12.81 1.44 0.29
CA ILE A 28 -12.09 1.96 1.45
C ILE A 28 -10.58 1.82 1.24
N ALA A 29 -9.82 2.83 1.66
CA ALA A 29 -8.37 2.76 1.71
C ALA A 29 -7.85 3.43 2.97
N LYS A 30 -6.95 2.75 3.67
CA LYS A 30 -6.24 3.26 4.83
C LYS A 30 -4.75 3.02 4.66
N TYR A 31 -4.01 4.10 4.49
CA TYR A 31 -2.55 4.08 4.38
C TYR A 31 -1.96 4.54 5.70
N PHE A 32 -1.07 3.73 6.25
CA PHE A 32 -0.38 4.01 7.51
C PHE A 32 0.97 4.68 7.25
N ASP A 33 1.58 4.39 6.11
CA ASP A 33 2.84 5.00 5.67
C ASP A 33 2.59 6.31 4.90
N LYS A 34 2.80 7.44 5.59
CA LYS A 34 2.68 8.79 5.02
C LYS A 34 3.82 9.16 4.06
N ASN A 35 4.96 8.46 4.11
CA ASN A 35 6.10 8.76 3.26
C ASN A 35 5.93 8.17 1.86
N THR A 36 5.35 6.96 1.76
CA THR A 36 5.10 6.29 0.48
C THR A 36 3.78 6.73 -0.16
N PHE A 37 2.75 7.02 0.64
CA PHE A 37 1.39 7.31 0.17
C PHE A 37 0.87 8.67 0.65
N GLY A 38 1.74 9.68 0.61
CA GLY A 38 1.48 11.01 1.15
C GLY A 38 0.39 11.79 0.41
N THR A 39 0.21 11.53 -0.89
CA THR A 39 -0.80 12.22 -1.70
C THR A 39 -1.91 11.29 -2.21
N THR A 40 -3.12 11.82 -2.33
CA THR A 40 -4.27 11.09 -2.92
C THR A 40 -3.98 10.65 -4.35
N LYS A 41 -3.13 11.38 -5.08
CA LYS A 41 -2.73 11.04 -6.45
C LYS A 41 -1.90 9.75 -6.49
N GLU A 42 -0.91 9.63 -5.61
CA GLU A 42 -0.07 8.43 -5.50
C GLU A 42 -0.86 7.22 -5.03
N GLN A 43 -1.76 7.41 -4.08
CA GLN A 43 -2.67 6.35 -3.62
C GLN A 43 -3.52 5.80 -4.77
N LYS A 44 -4.16 6.69 -5.55
CA LYS A 44 -4.98 6.28 -6.70
C LYS A 44 -4.15 5.62 -7.81
N ALA A 45 -2.93 6.09 -8.04
CA ALA A 45 -2.02 5.47 -9.01
C ALA A 45 -1.63 4.05 -8.59
N PHE A 46 -1.34 3.84 -7.30
CA PHE A 46 -1.08 2.52 -6.71
C PHE A 46 -2.31 1.61 -6.80
N GLU A 47 -3.50 2.09 -6.47
CA GLU A 47 -4.74 1.29 -6.56
C GLU A 47 -5.02 0.84 -7.98
N LYS A 48 -4.79 1.71 -8.97
CA LYS A 48 -4.95 1.37 -10.37
C LYS A 48 -3.96 0.28 -10.80
N SER A 49 -2.69 0.36 -10.38
CA SER A 49 -1.69 -0.66 -10.72
C SER A 49 -1.95 -1.99 -10.00
N LEU A 50 -2.39 -1.92 -8.73
CA LEU A 50 -2.83 -3.05 -7.92
C LEU A 50 -3.99 -3.77 -8.60
N PHE A 51 -5.04 -3.04 -8.98
CA PHE A 51 -6.20 -3.60 -9.66
C PHE A 51 -5.83 -4.23 -11.00
N GLN A 52 -5.04 -3.56 -11.84
CA GLN A 52 -4.60 -4.11 -13.13
C GLN A 52 -3.84 -5.44 -13.00
N LYS A 53 -3.06 -5.61 -11.92
CA LYS A 53 -2.25 -6.81 -11.68
C LYS A 53 -3.01 -7.93 -10.97
N THR A 54 -4.01 -7.60 -10.17
CA THR A 54 -4.79 -8.57 -9.36
C THR A 54 -6.07 -9.00 -10.06
N PHE A 55 -6.73 -8.13 -10.83
CA PHE A 55 -8.03 -8.41 -11.47
C PHE A 55 -8.01 -9.65 -12.38
N ARG A 56 -6.89 -9.92 -13.05
CA ARG A 56 -6.74 -11.08 -13.95
C ARG A 56 -6.41 -12.38 -13.21
N ASN A 57 -5.90 -12.27 -11.99
CA ASN A 57 -5.45 -13.39 -11.18
C ASN A 57 -6.43 -13.54 -10.01
N SER A 58 -7.52 -14.28 -10.26
CA SER A 58 -8.61 -14.51 -9.29
C SER A 58 -8.21 -15.35 -8.08
N SER A 59 -6.98 -15.86 -8.06
CA SER A 59 -6.46 -16.69 -6.99
C SER A 59 -6.02 -15.81 -5.83
N SER A 60 -6.43 -16.17 -4.61
CA SER A 60 -6.11 -15.46 -3.37
C SER A 60 -4.62 -15.62 -3.03
N GLU A 61 -3.76 -14.96 -3.78
CA GLU A 61 -2.32 -15.17 -3.77
C GLU A 61 -1.55 -13.93 -3.31
N ILE A 62 -0.37 -14.17 -2.74
CA ILE A 62 0.57 -13.12 -2.38
C ILE A 62 1.32 -12.72 -3.65
N ILE A 63 1.08 -11.50 -4.12
CA ILE A 63 1.73 -10.94 -5.33
C ILE A 63 2.77 -9.90 -4.91
N LEU A 64 3.97 -10.02 -5.47
CA LEU A 64 4.97 -8.97 -5.40
C LEU A 64 4.55 -7.81 -6.32
N LEU A 65 4.20 -6.67 -5.73
CA LEU A 65 3.72 -5.51 -6.46
C LEU A 65 4.76 -4.38 -6.43
N ASP A 66 5.29 -4.10 -7.60
CA ASP A 66 6.27 -3.05 -7.91
C ASP A 66 7.70 -3.29 -7.38
N GLU A 67 8.68 -2.88 -8.19
CA GLU A 67 10.10 -2.96 -7.87
C GLU A 67 10.46 -1.81 -6.91
N GLN A 68 10.29 -2.01 -5.60
CA GLN A 68 10.78 -1.03 -4.60
C GLN A 68 12.32 -0.92 -4.54
N PHE A 69 13.07 -1.66 -5.35
CA PHE A 69 14.52 -1.47 -5.49
C PHE A 69 14.83 -0.38 -6.53
N LYS A 70 14.58 0.87 -6.16
CA LYS A 70 15.18 2.00 -6.88
C LYS A 70 16.66 2.07 -6.48
N TRP A 71 17.55 1.43 -7.24
CA TRP A 71 19.00 1.64 -7.12
C TRP A 71 19.32 3.09 -7.48
N SER A 72 19.26 3.99 -6.50
CA SER A 72 19.71 5.38 -6.64
C SER A 72 21.23 5.52 -6.49
N LEU A 73 22.01 4.46 -6.68
CA LEU A 73 23.46 4.50 -6.54
C LEU A 73 24.15 3.62 -7.59
N LEU A 74 24.12 4.07 -8.84
CA LEU A 74 25.26 3.98 -9.75
C LEU A 74 25.26 5.27 -10.59
N LYS A 75 25.86 6.31 -10.02
CA LYS A 75 26.63 7.29 -10.82
C LYS A 75 27.97 6.65 -11.12
#